data_AF-A0A920KJF1-F1
#
_entry.id   AF-A0A920KJF1-F1
#
_cell.length_a   1.000
_cell.length_b   1.000
_cell.length_c   1.000
_cell.angle_alpha   90.00
_cell.angle_beta   90.00
_cell.angle_gamma   90.00
#
_symmetry.space_group_name_H-M   'P 1'
#
loop_
_entity.id
_entity.type
_entity.pdbx_description
1 polymer ?
#
loop_
_entity_poly.entity_id
_entity_poly.type
_entity_poly.pdbx_seq_one_letter_code
_entity_poly.pdbx_strand_id
1 'polypeptide(L)' 'MTAKIISGREVAENILQDLKKRVDELKKKNITPKLVVVLVGDMKASASYVAQKKNLL' A
#
# COMPACT_ATOMS: atom_id res chain seq x y z
N MET A 1 -18.29 7.34 -29.34
CA MET A 1 -16.98 7.10 -28.69
C MET A 1 -17.27 6.44 -27.35
N THR A 2 -16.70 5.27 -27.09
CA THR A 2 -16.83 4.60 -25.78
C THR A 2 -15.82 5.20 -24.79
N ALA A 3 -16.18 5.22 -23.51
CA ALA A 3 -15.29 5.72 -22.47
C ALA A 3 -14.02 4.87 -22.38
N LYS A 4 -12.87 5.53 -22.21
CA LYS A 4 -11.61 4.83 -21.92
C LYS A 4 -11.70 4.25 -20.50
N ILE A 5 -11.47 2.94 -20.38
CA ILE A 5 -11.37 2.29 -19.08
C ILE A 5 -10.09 2.77 -18.40
N ILE A 6 -10.21 3.24 -17.16
CA ILE A 6 -9.08 3.52 -16.28
C ILE A 6 -8.97 2.35 -15.31
N SER A 7 -7.97 1.49 -15.52
CA SER A 7 -7.71 0.35 -14.64
C SER A 7 -7.07 0.82 -13.35
N GLY A 8 -7.85 0.91 -12.27
CA GLY A 8 -7.33 1.26 -10.95
C GLY A 8 -6.26 0.27 -10.45
N ARG A 9 -6.31 -0.98 -10.91
CA ARG A 9 -5.31 -2.00 -10.60
C ARG A 9 -3.95 -1.68 -11.23
N GLU A 10 -3.92 -1.41 -12.54
CA GLU A 10 -2.67 -1.04 -13.24
C GLU A 10 -2.07 0.24 -12.66
N VAL A 11 -2.93 1.22 -12.35
CA VAL A 11 -2.50 2.46 -11.70
C VAL A 11 -1.88 2.18 -10.34
N ALA A 12 -2.51 1.34 -9.52
CA ALA A 12 -1.98 0.96 -8.20
C ALA A 12 -0.65 0.21 -8.30
N GLU A 13 -0.52 -0.74 -9.23
CA GLU A 13 0.71 -1.50 -9.46
C GLU A 13 1.88 -0.58 -9.83
N ASN A 14 1.65 0.40 -10.72
CA ASN A 14 2.66 1.40 -11.10
C ASN A 14 3.10 2.26 -9.90
N ILE A 15 2.14 2.72 -9.08
CA ILE A 15 2.43 3.52 -7.88
C ILE A 15 3.26 2.73 -6.87
N LEU A 16 2.91 1.45 -6.63
CA LEU A 16 3.62 0.59 -5.69
C LEU A 16 5.05 0.30 -6.13
N GLN A 17 5.28 0.11 -7.44
CA GLN A 17 6.63 -0.08 -7.98
C GLN A 17 7.52 1.15 -7.78
N ASP A 18 6.98 2.36 -7.99
CA ASP A 18 7.71 3.60 -7.73
C ASP A 18 8.00 3.79 -6.24
N LEU A 19 7.01 3.57 -5.38
CA LEU A 19 7.16 3.66 -3.94
C LEU A 19 8.24 2.70 -3.42
N LYS A 20 8.31 1.47 -3.95
CA LYS A 20 9.34 0.50 -3.57
C LYS A 20 10.76 1.04 -3.83
N LYS A 21 11.00 1.66 -4.99
CA LYS A 21 12.30 2.27 -5.32
C LYS A 21 12.67 3.37 -4.31
N ARG A 22 11.71 4.23 -3.97
CA ARG A 22 11.89 5.31 -2.99
C ARG A 22 12.18 4.78 -1.59
N VAL A 23 11.52 3.70 -1.17
CA VAL A 23 11.79 3.03 0.10
C VAL A 23 13.19 2.41 0.11
N ASP A 24 13.64 1.82 -0.99
CA ASP A 24 14.99 1.26 -1.09
C ASP A 24 16.08 2.35 -1.02
N GLU A 25 15.83 3.54 -1.57
CA GLU A 25 16.71 4.71 -1.39
C GLU A 25 16.79 5.17 0.07
N LEU A 26 15.67 5.18 0.78
CA LEU A 26 15.65 5.51 2.21
C LEU A 26 16.43 4.48 3.04
N LYS A 27 16.28 3.19 2.72
CA LYS A 27 17.04 2.11 3.38
C LYS A 27 18.55 2.27 3.19
N LYS A 28 19.01 2.69 2.01
CA LYS A 28 20.44 3.01 1.78
C LYS A 28 20.94 4.15 2.67
N LYS A 29 20.07 5.06 3.08
CA LYS A 29 20.35 6.13 4.05
C LYS A 29 20.17 5.69 5.50
N ASN A 30 20.04 4.38 5.74
CA ASN A 30 19.76 3.79 7.05
C ASN A 30 18.42 4.22 7.67
N ILE A 31 17.46 4.65 6.84
CA ILE A 31 16.10 5.05 7.24
C ILE A 31 15.14 3.94 6.81
N THR A 32 14.46 3.31 7.77
CA THR A 32 13.46 2.27 7.47
C THR A 32 12.05 2.79 7.83
N PRO A 33 11.21 3.12 6.83
CA PRO A 33 9.82 3.48 7.07
C PRO A 33 9.06 2.33 7.74
N LYS A 34 8.20 2.66 8.72
CA LYS A 34 7.39 1.69 9.45
C LYS A 34 5.95 2.15 9.52
N LEU A 35 5.03 1.29 9.11
CA LEU A 35 3.59 1.48 9.30
C LEU A 35 3.17 0.78 10.60
N VAL A 36 2.48 1.52 11.48
CA VAL A 36 1.88 0.98 12.70
C VAL A 36 0.37 1.23 12.63
N VAL A 37 -0.41 0.19 12.91
CA VAL A 37 -1.88 0.25 12.92
C VAL A 37 -2.37 -0.25 14.27
N VAL A 38 -3.27 0.51 14.89
CA VAL A 38 -3.96 0.13 16.13
C VAL A 38 -5.42 -0.15 15.79
N LEU A 39 -5.87 -1.38 16.06
CA LEU A 39 -7.26 -1.78 15.93
C LEU A 39 -7.85 -1.92 17.33
N VAL A 40 -9.03 -1.33 17.55
CA VAL A 40 -9.77 -1.43 18.82
C VAL A 40 -11.07 -2.19 18.55
N GLY A 41 -11.29 -3.27 19.31
CA GLY A 41 -12.40 -4.21 19.09
C GLY A 41 -12.17 -5.18 17.93
N ASP A 42 -13.18 -6.02 17.64
CA ASP A 42 -13.02 -7.22 16.80
C ASP A 42 -13.92 -7.25 15.55
N MET A 43 -14.25 -6.08 14.99
CA MET A 43 -15.05 -6.02 13.76
C MET A 43 -14.30 -6.69 12.60
N LYS A 44 -14.85 -7.80 12.09
CA LYS A 44 -14.25 -8.62 11.02
C LYS A 44 -13.90 -7.83 9.75
N ALA A 45 -14.73 -6.85 9.37
CA ALA A 45 -14.47 -5.98 8.23
C ALA A 45 -13.20 -5.13 8.45
N SER A 46 -13.07 -4.50 9.62
CA SER A 46 -11.91 -3.70 10.00
C SER A 46 -10.63 -4.53 9.99
N ALA A 47 -10.67 -5.75 10.52
CA ALA A 47 -9.53 -6.67 10.48
C ALA A 47 -9.07 -6.98 9.04
N SER A 48 -10.01 -7.16 8.10
CA SER A 48 -9.69 -7.38 6.68
C SER A 48 -8.99 -6.16 6.05
N TYR A 49 -9.47 -4.94 6.32
CA TYR A 49 -8.84 -3.72 5.81
C TYR A 49 -7.44 -3.49 6.39
N VAL A 50 -7.25 -3.79 7.68
CA VAL A 50 -5.93 -3.71 8.32
C VAL A 50 -4.97 -4.73 7.72
N ALA A 51 -5.43 -5.96 7.48
CA ALA A 51 -4.62 -7.00 6.85
C ALA A 51 -4.17 -6.61 5.42
N GLN A 52 -5.08 -6.06 4.62
CA GLN A 52 -4.73 -5.56 3.27
C GLN A 52 -3.65 -4.47 3.35
N LYS A 53 -3.78 -3.49 4.25
CA LYS A 53 -2.79 -2.42 4.43
C LYS A 53 -1.41 -2.94 4.87
N LYS A 54 -1.38 -4.01 5.66
CA LYS A 54 -0.12 -4.65 6.08
C LYS A 54 0.58 -5.40 4.95
N ASN A 55 -0.18 -6.06 4.07
CA ASN A 55 0.35 -6.90 2.99
C ASN A 55 0.74 -6.12 1.72
N LEU A 56 0.43 -4.83 1.65
CA LEU A 56 0.72 -3.93 0.52
C LEU A 56 2.16 -3.38 0.52
N LEU A 57 2.96 -3.70 1.54
CA LEU A 57 4.37 -3.29 1.73
C LEU A 57 5.29 -4.52 1.78
#